data_AF-A0A926WK19-F1
#
_entry.id   AF-A0A926WK19-F1
#
_cell.length_a   1.000
_cell.length_b   1.000
_cell.length_c   1.000
_cell.angle_alpha   90.00
_cell.angle_beta   90.00
_cell.angle_gamma   90.00
#
_symmetry.space_group_name_H-M   'P 1'
#
loop_
_entity.id
_entity.type
_entity.pdbx_description
1 polymer ?
#
loop_
_entity_poly.entity_id
_entity_poly.type
_entity_poly.pdbx_seq_one_letter_code
_entity_poly.pdbx_strand_id
1 'polypeptide(L)'
;MKKVKILKLAILPILTVITLIVAPNAALADYLRSEGYGGEYRYELWSSDDGQKYYLKIWDKDEDPQKDSYKTTRNFKSSREALIYFDCNYTDKSLPECPKRR
;
A
#
# COMPACT_ATOMS: atom_id res chain seq x y z
N MET A 1 51.42 27.79 -5.27
CA MET A 1 49.95 27.63 -5.27
C MET A 1 49.55 26.50 -6.24
N LYS A 2 49.38 25.24 -5.78
CA LYS A 2 48.94 24.13 -6.66
C LYS A 2 48.20 22.97 -5.96
N LYS A 3 48.16 22.93 -4.62
CA LYS A 3 47.53 21.83 -3.86
C LYS A 3 46.05 22.07 -3.51
N VAL A 4 45.59 23.32 -3.54
CA VAL A 4 44.22 23.70 -3.11
C VAL A 4 43.15 23.38 -4.17
N LYS A 5 43.53 23.21 -5.44
CA LYS A 5 42.57 22.93 -6.53
C LYS A 5 42.05 21.48 -6.55
N ILE A 6 42.75 20.54 -5.93
CA ILE A 6 42.39 19.11 -5.98
C ILE A 6 41.35 18.78 -4.91
N LEU A 7 41.38 19.47 -3.75
CA LEU A 7 40.45 19.20 -2.65
C LEU A 7 39.00 19.61 -2.97
N LYS A 8 38.78 20.61 -3.83
CA LYS A 8 37.42 21.02 -4.25
C LYS A 8 36.80 20.09 -5.30
N LEU A 9 37.57 19.21 -5.94
CA LEU A 9 37.08 18.38 -7.05
C LEU A 9 36.52 17.01 -6.59
N ALA A 10 36.86 16.57 -5.38
CA ALA A 10 36.45 15.27 -4.85
C ALA A 10 35.22 15.32 -3.92
N ILE A 11 34.72 16.51 -3.57
CA ILE A 11 33.62 16.69 -2.60
C ILE A 11 32.24 16.62 -3.29
N LEU A 12 32.18 16.91 -4.59
CA LEU A 12 30.92 16.90 -5.37
C LEU A 12 30.31 15.51 -5.62
N PRO A 13 31.07 14.42 -5.90
CA PRO A 13 30.47 13.12 -6.20
C PRO A 13 30.05 12.32 -4.95
N ILE A 14 30.52 12.70 -3.75
CA ILE A 14 30.17 11.98 -2.51
C ILE A 14 28.78 12.41 -2.02
N LEU A 15 28.40 13.68 -2.26
CA LEU A 15 27.13 14.21 -1.80
C LEU A 15 25.93 13.62 -2.58
N THR A 16 26.11 13.26 -3.85
CA THR A 16 25.04 12.69 -4.70
C THR A 16 24.69 11.24 -4.34
N VAL A 17 25.63 10.47 -3.77
CA VAL A 17 25.36 9.08 -3.35
C VAL A 17 24.53 9.03 -2.05
N ILE A 18 24.75 9.99 -1.14
CA ILE A 18 24.07 10.02 0.16
C ILE A 18 22.59 10.43 -0.01
N THR A 19 22.26 11.26 -0.99
CA THR A 19 20.87 11.69 -1.25
C THR A 19 19.96 10.58 -1.78
N LEU A 20 20.49 9.49 -2.35
CA LEU A 20 19.67 8.35 -2.77
C LEU A 20 19.29 7.40 -1.61
N ILE A 21 20.03 7.44 -0.50
CA ILE A 21 19.78 6.58 0.67
C ILE A 21 18.73 7.23 1.59
N VAL A 22 18.54 8.55 1.49
CA VAL A 22 17.56 9.33 2.26
C VAL A 22 16.35 9.66 1.38
N ALA A 23 15.84 8.67 0.63
CA ALA A 23 14.47 8.79 0.14
C ALA A 23 13.55 8.76 1.37
N PRO A 24 12.67 9.75 1.57
CA PRO A 24 11.75 9.73 2.68
C PRO A 24 10.77 8.58 2.48
N ASN A 25 10.61 7.74 3.51
CA ASN A 25 9.56 6.73 3.60
C ASN A 25 8.13 7.31 3.51
N ALA A 26 7.98 8.63 3.32
CA ALA A 26 6.70 9.28 3.05
C ALA A 26 6.03 8.73 1.78
N ALA A 27 6.80 8.33 0.75
CA ALA A 27 6.24 7.65 -0.42
C ALA A 27 5.77 6.20 -0.11
N LEU A 28 6.26 5.58 0.98
CA LEU A 28 5.77 4.28 1.47
C LEU A 28 4.53 4.43 2.37
N ALA A 29 4.25 5.62 2.90
CA ALA A 29 3.07 5.87 3.71
C ALA A 29 1.80 5.99 2.85
N ASP A 30 1.90 6.60 1.67
CA ASP A 30 0.81 6.62 0.66
C ASP A 30 0.61 5.26 -0.03
N TYR A 31 1.52 4.30 0.17
CA TYR A 31 1.40 2.93 -0.32
C TYR A 31 0.45 2.05 0.54
N LEU A 32 0.07 2.49 1.73
CA LEU A 32 -0.66 1.67 2.71
C LEU A 32 -2.18 1.93 2.80
N ARG A 33 -2.68 3.06 2.29
CA ARG A 33 -4.14 3.26 2.08
C ARG A 33 -4.45 3.07 0.60
N SER A 34 -4.65 1.82 0.21
CA SER A 34 -5.25 1.50 -1.08
C SER A 34 -6.76 1.47 -0.92
N GLU A 35 -7.46 2.34 -1.64
CA GLU A 35 -8.90 2.23 -1.81
C GLU A 35 -9.23 1.87 -3.25
N GLY A 36 -10.41 1.29 -3.46
CA GLY A 36 -10.84 0.86 -4.78
C GLY A 36 -12.27 0.36 -4.82
N TYR A 37 -12.69 -0.04 -6.02
CA TYR A 37 -14.04 -0.53 -6.30
C TYR A 37 -13.97 -1.87 -7.02
N GLY A 38 -14.98 -2.70 -6.81
CA GLY A 38 -15.19 -3.92 -7.56
C GLY A 38 -16.59 -4.48 -7.33
N GLY A 39 -17.27 -4.84 -8.43
CA GLY A 39 -18.70 -5.16 -8.39
C GLY A 39 -19.51 -4.00 -7.81
N GLU A 40 -20.42 -4.33 -6.91
CA GLU A 40 -21.25 -3.36 -6.17
C GLU A 40 -20.60 -2.91 -4.85
N TYR A 41 -19.29 -3.08 -4.69
CA TYR A 41 -18.59 -2.79 -3.44
C TYR A 41 -17.40 -1.86 -3.64
N ARG A 42 -17.12 -1.06 -2.62
CA ARG A 42 -15.87 -0.32 -2.46
C ARG A 42 -15.10 -0.86 -1.27
N TYR A 43 -13.78 -0.76 -1.30
CA TYR A 43 -12.93 -1.12 -0.19
C TYR A 43 -11.94 -0.02 0.16
N GLU A 44 -11.53 -0.01 1.43
CA GLU A 44 -10.30 0.61 1.89
C GLU A 44 -9.42 -0.45 2.55
N LEU A 45 -8.14 -0.47 2.18
CA LEU A 45 -7.11 -1.27 2.80
C LEU A 45 -6.50 -0.53 3.97
N TRP A 46 -6.41 -1.24 5.09
CA TRP A 46 -5.82 -0.76 6.32
C TRP A 46 -4.78 -1.75 6.82
N SER A 47 -3.73 -1.24 7.46
CA SER A 47 -2.79 -2.03 8.24
C SER A 47 -3.03 -1.83 9.73
N SER A 48 -2.71 -2.84 10.54
CA SER A 48 -2.58 -2.67 11.99
C SER A 48 -1.40 -1.75 12.34
N ASP A 49 -1.42 -1.21 13.56
CA ASP A 49 -0.40 -0.25 14.04
C ASP A 49 1.03 -0.82 14.01
N ASP A 50 1.17 -2.14 14.12
CA ASP A 50 2.44 -2.87 14.04
C ASP A 50 2.89 -3.16 12.60
N GLY A 51 2.08 -2.82 11.59
CA GLY A 51 2.32 -3.09 10.17
C GLY A 51 2.32 -4.56 9.79
N GLN A 52 1.95 -5.48 10.70
CA GLN A 52 2.06 -6.93 10.47
C GLN A 52 0.78 -7.57 9.92
N LYS A 53 -0.35 -6.88 10.06
CA LYS A 53 -1.65 -7.38 9.65
C LYS A 53 -2.35 -6.36 8.77
N TYR A 54 -3.11 -6.87 7.82
CA TYR A 54 -3.88 -6.09 6.86
C TYR A 54 -5.33 -6.49 6.93
N TYR A 55 -6.25 -5.53 6.77
CA TYR A 55 -7.68 -5.80 6.72
C TYR A 55 -8.36 -4.80 5.78
N LEU A 56 -9.57 -5.13 5.36
CA LEU A 56 -10.38 -4.28 4.51
C LEU A 56 -11.58 -3.77 5.28
N LYS A 57 -11.90 -2.49 5.08
CA LYS A 57 -13.23 -1.95 5.30
C LYS A 57 -13.97 -1.97 3.96
N ILE A 58 -15.21 -2.41 3.96
CA ILE A 58 -16.00 -2.63 2.76
C ILE A 58 -17.36 -1.98 2.93
N TRP A 59 -17.78 -1.24 1.91
CA TRP A 59 -19.10 -0.63 1.80
C TRP A 59 -19.74 -1.06 0.49
N ASP A 60 -21.06 -0.96 0.42
CA ASP A 60 -21.74 -0.94 -0.88
C ASP A 60 -21.28 0.30 -1.66
N LYS A 61 -21.19 0.19 -2.99
CA LYS A 61 -20.62 1.23 -3.87
C LYS A 61 -21.30 2.59 -3.71
N ASP A 62 -22.61 2.57 -3.48
CA ASP A 62 -23.46 3.76 -3.42
C ASP A 62 -23.67 4.27 -1.99
N GLU A 63 -23.10 3.58 -0.98
CA GLU A 63 -23.12 4.07 0.40
C GLU A 63 -22.12 5.21 0.60
N ASP A 64 -22.54 6.18 1.42
CA ASP A 64 -21.68 7.28 1.82
C ASP A 64 -20.52 6.74 2.69
N PRO A 65 -19.26 6.88 2.27
CA PRO A 65 -18.11 6.40 3.03
C PRO A 65 -17.91 7.12 4.37
N GLN A 66 -18.56 8.27 4.57
CA GLN A 66 -18.56 8.98 5.85
C GLN A 66 -19.55 8.38 6.85
N LYS A 67 -20.42 7.45 6.43
CA LYS A 67 -21.25 6.68 7.36
C LYS A 67 -20.41 5.59 8.02
N ASP A 68 -20.64 5.42 9.32
CA ASP A 68 -19.98 4.41 10.15
C ASP A 68 -20.42 2.96 9.84
N SER A 69 -21.33 2.75 8.88
CA SER A 69 -21.77 1.41 8.47
C SER A 69 -20.85 0.81 7.42
N TYR A 70 -19.80 0.11 7.86
CA TYR A 70 -18.95 -0.70 6.99
C TYR A 70 -18.79 -2.11 7.53
N LYS A 71 -18.46 -3.05 6.63
CA LYS A 71 -18.05 -4.40 7.00
C LYS A 71 -16.54 -4.47 7.07
N THR A 72 -16.01 -4.97 8.18
CA THR A 72 -14.59 -5.22 8.35
C THR A 72 -14.29 -6.70 8.08
N THR A 73 -13.28 -6.97 7.26
CA THR A 73 -12.84 -8.34 7.01
C THR A 73 -12.00 -8.90 8.17
N ARG A 74 -11.66 -10.19 8.08
CA ARG A 74 -10.57 -10.74 8.90
C ARG A 74 -9.23 -10.07 8.57
N ASN A 75 -8.23 -10.36 9.40
CA ASN A 75 -6.84 -9.98 9.16
C ASN A 75 -6.14 -10.92 8.18
N PHE A 76 -5.23 -10.35 7.39
CA PHE A 76 -4.38 -11.01 6.41
C PHE A 76 -2.90 -10.71 6.67
N LYS A 77 -2.01 -11.59 6.18
CA LYS A 77 -0.56 -11.44 6.39
C LYS A 77 0.08 -10.43 5.44
N SER A 78 -0.62 -10.07 4.37
CA SER A 78 -0.16 -9.09 3.38
C SER A 78 -1.32 -8.34 2.75
N SER A 79 -1.04 -7.14 2.23
CA SER A 79 -1.99 -6.37 1.41
C SER A 79 -2.49 -7.17 0.21
N ARG A 80 -1.59 -7.91 -0.47
CA ARG A 80 -1.95 -8.76 -1.62
C ARG A 80 -2.99 -9.81 -1.26
N GLU A 81 -2.83 -10.48 -0.12
CA GLU A 81 -3.79 -11.49 0.34
C GLU A 81 -5.16 -10.86 0.65
N ALA A 82 -5.18 -9.67 1.26
CA ALA A 82 -6.41 -8.92 1.49
C ALA A 82 -7.13 -8.55 0.18
N LEU A 83 -6.39 -8.03 -0.81
CA LEU A 83 -6.95 -7.65 -2.11
C LEU A 83 -7.44 -8.85 -2.93
N ILE A 84 -6.75 -9.98 -2.88
CA ILE A 84 -7.25 -11.24 -3.49
C ILE A 84 -8.55 -11.67 -2.81
N TYR A 85 -8.63 -11.57 -1.48
CA TYR A 85 -9.87 -11.88 -0.78
C TYR A 85 -11.03 -10.97 -1.23
N PHE A 86 -10.78 -9.67 -1.40
CA PHE A 86 -11.79 -8.77 -1.96
C PHE A 86 -12.25 -9.24 -3.34
N ASP A 87 -11.30 -9.46 -4.25
CA ASP A 87 -11.59 -9.88 -5.62
C ASP A 87 -12.39 -11.19 -5.65
N CYS A 88 -12.08 -12.16 -4.80
CA CYS A 88 -12.75 -13.46 -4.80
C CYS A 88 -14.14 -13.50 -4.13
N ASN A 89 -14.45 -12.53 -3.25
CA ASN A 89 -15.67 -12.59 -2.43
C ASN A 89 -16.65 -11.46 -2.73
N TYR A 90 -16.17 -10.32 -3.21
CA TYR A 90 -16.98 -9.12 -3.43
C TYR A 90 -17.03 -8.73 -4.90
N THR A 91 -16.08 -9.21 -5.70
CA THR A 91 -16.11 -8.99 -7.14
C THR A 91 -16.45 -10.29 -7.84
N ASP A 92 -17.16 -10.24 -8.97
CA ASP A 92 -17.45 -11.42 -9.79
C ASP A 92 -16.21 -11.91 -10.57
N LYS A 93 -15.00 -11.58 -10.10
CA LYS A 93 -13.76 -12.01 -10.73
C LYS A 93 -13.49 -13.47 -10.39
N SER A 94 -13.21 -14.26 -11.44
CA SER A 94 -12.68 -15.61 -11.30
C SER A 94 -11.16 -15.56 -11.39
N LEU A 95 -10.49 -15.26 -10.28
CA LEU A 95 -9.03 -15.34 -10.20
C LEU A 95 -8.59 -16.78 -9.92
N PRO A 96 -7.45 -17.24 -10.49
CA PRO A 96 -6.87 -18.55 -10.17
C PRO A 96 -6.60 -18.75 -8.68
N GLU A 97 -6.29 -17.67 -7.96
CA GLU A 97 -6.00 -17.65 -6.53
C GLU A 97 -7.26 -17.77 -5.67
N CYS A 98 -8.45 -17.67 -6.26
CA CYS A 98 -9.69 -17.81 -5.51
C CYS A 98 -9.88 -19.23 -5.00
N PRO A 99 -10.33 -19.41 -3.75
CA PRO A 99 -10.64 -20.73 -3.23
C PRO A 99 -11.74 -21.35 -4.09
N LYS A 100 -11.45 -22.51 -4.67
CA LYS A 100 -12.46 -23.31 -5.39
C LYS A 100 -13.55 -23.65 -4.37
N ARG A 101 -14.77 -23.17 -4.60
CA ARG A 101 -15.93 -23.59 -3.79
C ARG A 101 -16.05 -25.10 -3.95
N ARG A 102 -15.97 -25.83 -2.82
CA ARG A 102 -16.18 -27.27 -2.78
C ARG A 102 -17.66 -27.59 -2.98
#